data_AF-A0A3A6NZC4-F1
#
_entry.id   AF-A0A3A6NZC4-F1
#
_cell.length_a   1.000
_cell.length_b   1.000
_cell.length_c   1.000
_cell.angle_alpha   90.00
_cell.angle_beta   90.00
_cell.angle_gamma   90.00
#
_symmetry.space_group_name_H-M   'P 1'
#
loop_
_entity.id
_entity.type
_entity.pdbx_description
1 polymer ?
#
loop_
_entity_poly.entity_id
_entity_poly.type
_entity_poly.pdbx_seq_one_letter_code
_entity_poly.pdbx_strand_id
1 'polypeptide(L)'
;MKLVTRVFAIFLFLLFFGFALKNAHEVTLRLFFGNEWRMPLALLLLAFFLMGAFLGVLAVTPTIIRKRRELTKRRKELEALQEDRDALQARLTHGPQPDVVIGN
;
A
#
# COMPACT_ATOMS: atom_id res chain seq x y z
N MET A 1 12.34 14.69 -8.90
CA MET A 1 11.16 15.19 -8.15
C MET A 1 11.40 15.46 -6.65
N LYS A 2 12.64 15.37 -6.13
CA LYS A 2 12.92 15.61 -4.70
C LYS A 2 12.73 17.08 -4.27
N LEU A 3 12.92 18.03 -5.20
CA LEU A 3 12.71 19.45 -4.94
C LEU A 3 11.23 19.78 -4.69
N VAL A 4 10.33 19.22 -5.50
CA VAL A 4 8.87 19.41 -5.33
C VAL A 4 8.41 18.93 -3.95
N THR A 5 8.85 17.75 -3.52
CA THR A 5 8.55 17.23 -2.19
C THR A 5 9.09 18.12 -1.07
N ARG A 6 10.32 18.66 -1.21
CA ARG A 6 10.90 19.58 -0.22
C ARG A 6 10.16 20.92 -0.14
N VAL A 7 9.82 21.51 -1.28
CA VAL A 7 9.05 22.77 -1.34
C VAL A 7 7.66 22.57 -0.73
N PHE A 8 6.99 21.47 -1.07
CA PHE A 8 5.71 21.11 -0.46
C PHE A 8 5.84 20.92 1.05
N ALA A 9 6.89 20.25 1.53
CA ALA A 9 7.14 20.08 2.97
C ALA A 9 7.37 21.42 3.69
N ILE A 10 8.11 22.36 3.09
CA ILE A 10 8.30 23.70 3.65
C ILE A 10 6.98 24.46 3.71
N PHE A 11 6.17 24.43 2.64
CA PHE A 11 4.86 25.06 2.62
C PHE A 11 3.95 24.48 3.73
N LEU A 12 3.92 23.16 3.84
CA LEU A 12 3.14 22.46 4.85
C LEU A 12 3.62 22.78 6.27
N PHE A 13 4.94 22.87 6.47
CA PHE A 13 5.54 23.31 7.73
C PHE A 13 5.11 24.73 8.07
N LEU A 14 5.22 25.69 7.16
CA LEU A 14 4.81 27.08 7.39
C LEU A 14 3.32 27.17 7.72
N LEU A 15 2.48 26.38 7.05
CA LEU A 15 1.05 26.29 7.34
C LEU A 15 0.79 25.76 8.76
N PHE A 16 1.36 24.62 9.12
CA PHE A 16 1.17 24.03 10.45
C PHE A 16 1.80 24.87 11.56
N PHE A 17 2.95 25.49 11.30
CA PHE A 17 3.64 26.36 12.23
C PHE A 17 2.86 27.66 12.44
N GLY A 18 2.42 28.31 11.36
CA GLY A 18 1.55 29.48 11.44
C GLY A 18 0.22 29.17 12.13
N PHE A 19 -0.37 28.01 11.84
CA PHE A 19 -1.55 27.50 12.53
C PHE A 19 -1.29 27.32 14.03
N ALA A 20 -0.16 26.71 14.40
CA ALA A 20 0.24 26.52 15.80
C ALA A 20 0.48 27.86 16.53
N LEU A 21 1.11 28.85 15.88
CA LEU A 21 1.30 30.19 16.46
C LEU A 21 -0.04 30.91 16.67
N LYS A 22 -0.95 30.86 15.69
CA LYS A 22 -2.29 31.48 15.79
C LYS A 22 -3.20 30.75 16.76
N ASN A 23 -3.04 29.44 16.92
CA ASN A 23 -3.89 28.57 17.73
C ASN A 23 -3.10 27.94 18.89
N ALA A 24 -2.16 28.69 19.47
CA ALA A 24 -1.43 28.33 20.69
C ALA A 24 -2.32 28.35 21.94
N HIS A 25 -3.63 28.61 21.77
CA HIS A 25 -4.62 28.55 22.81
C HIS A 25 -4.71 27.14 23.39
N GLU A 26 -4.65 27.07 24.72
CA GLU A 26 -4.85 25.84 25.47
C GLU A 26 -6.32 25.43 25.39
N VAL A 27 -6.53 24.16 25.04
CA VAL A 27 -7.85 23.52 25.03
C VAL A 27 -7.87 22.47 26.13
N THR A 28 -8.97 22.46 26.90
CA THR A 28 -9.21 21.47 27.95
C THR A 28 -9.97 20.28 27.38
N LEU A 29 -9.32 19.12 27.36
CA LEU A 29 -9.96 17.83 27.11
C LEU A 29 -10.56 17.29 28.39
N ARG A 30 -11.88 17.19 28.42
CA ARG A 30 -12.60 16.50 29.49
C ARG A 30 -12.71 15.04 29.12
N LEU A 31 -11.83 14.24 29.69
CA LEU A 31 -11.83 12.79 29.52
C LEU A 31 -12.80 12.15 30.52
N PHE A 32 -13.01 10.85 30.36
CA PHE A 32 -13.79 10.05 31.29
C PHE A 32 -13.15 10.11 32.70
N PHE A 33 -13.96 9.90 33.75
CA PHE A 33 -13.55 9.94 35.17
C PHE A 33 -13.13 11.32 35.72
N GLY A 34 -13.59 12.42 35.11
CA GLY A 34 -13.32 13.78 35.60
C GLY A 34 -11.90 14.26 35.35
N ASN A 35 -11.12 13.53 34.54
CA ASN A 35 -9.76 13.90 34.20
C ASN A 35 -9.74 14.98 33.12
N GLU A 36 -9.06 16.10 33.38
CA GLU A 36 -8.96 17.23 32.46
C GLU A 36 -7.52 17.40 31.97
N TRP A 37 -7.31 17.29 30.66
CA TRP A 37 -6.00 17.49 30.03
C TRP A 37 -5.96 18.78 29.25
N ARG A 38 -4.99 19.65 29.57
CA ARG A 38 -4.80 20.92 28.87
C ARG A 38 -3.65 20.78 27.89
N MET A 39 -3.91 21.08 26.62
CA MET A 39 -2.88 21.09 25.60
C MET A 39 -3.24 22.08 24.48
N PRO A 40 -2.26 22.59 23.72
CA PRO A 40 -2.55 23.45 22.58
C PRO A 40 -3.44 22.73 21.55
N LEU A 41 -4.42 23.43 20.98
CA LEU A 41 -5.36 22.88 19.98
C LEU A 41 -4.63 22.17 18.82
N ALA A 42 -3.54 22.76 18.34
CA ALA A 42 -2.75 22.20 17.26
C ALA A 42 -2.14 20.83 17.60
N LEU A 43 -1.66 20.65 18.84
CA LEU A 43 -1.06 19.39 19.29
C LEU A 43 -2.13 18.29 19.39
N LEU A 44 -3.30 18.65 19.90
CA LEU A 44 -4.45 17.75 19.99
C LEU A 44 -4.85 17.21 18.60
N LEU A 45 -5.06 18.11 17.64
CA LEU A 45 -5.45 17.75 16.28
C LEU A 45 -4.37 16.88 15.62
N LEU A 46 -3.09 17.22 15.82
CA LEU A 46 -1.98 16.44 15.31
C LEU A 46 -1.98 15.01 15.89
N ALA A 47 -2.20 14.86 17.20
CA ALA A 47 -2.25 13.55 17.85
C ALA A 47 -3.39 12.67 17.30
N PHE A 48 -4.61 13.21 17.20
CA PHE A 48 -5.74 12.50 16.61
C PHE A 48 -5.51 12.17 15.14
N PHE A 49 -4.92 13.08 14.37
CA PHE A 49 -4.59 12.85 12.97
C PHE A 49 -3.57 11.72 12.80
N LEU A 50 -2.47 11.74 13.57
CA LEU A 50 -1.46 10.69 13.52
C LEU A 50 -2.04 9.33 13.92
N MET A 51 -2.89 9.29 14.95
CA MET A 51 -3.55 8.07 15.37
C MET A 51 -4.52 7.56 14.30
N GLY A 52 -5.32 8.44 13.69
CA GLY A 52 -6.21 8.10 12.58
C GLY A 52 -5.44 7.61 11.34
N ALA A 53 -4.34 8.26 10.98
CA ALA A 53 -3.47 7.86 9.87
C ALA A 53 -2.83 6.50 10.14
N PHE A 54 -2.34 6.27 11.36
CA PHE A 54 -1.77 4.99 11.77
C PHE A 54 -2.81 3.86 11.67
N LEU A 55 -4.02 4.09 12.18
CA LEU A 55 -5.14 3.15 12.05
C LEU A 55 -5.54 2.92 10.59
N GLY A 56 -5.55 3.97 9.76
CA GLY A 56 -5.82 3.86 8.33
C GLY A 56 -4.78 3.01 7.59
N VAL A 57 -3.49 3.21 7.88
CA VAL A 57 -2.41 2.36 7.35
C VAL A 57 -2.57 0.92 7.81
N LEU A 58 -2.85 0.69 9.09
CA LEU A 58 -3.11 -0.63 9.64
C LEU A 58 -4.30 -1.32 8.96
N ALA A 59 -5.38 -0.60 8.66
CA ALA A 59 -6.55 -1.13 7.97
C ALA A 59 -6.24 -1.56 6.52
N VAL A 60 -5.39 -0.81 5.81
CA VAL A 60 -5.04 -1.09 4.40
C VAL A 60 -3.94 -2.14 4.26
N THR A 61 -3.01 -2.22 5.22
CA THR A 61 -1.88 -3.15 5.23
C THR A 61 -2.25 -4.61 4.93
N PRO A 62 -3.22 -5.27 5.61
CA PRO A 62 -3.56 -6.66 5.32
C PRO A 62 -4.11 -6.84 3.91
N THR A 63 -4.85 -5.85 3.39
CA THR A 63 -5.37 -5.87 2.02
C THR A 63 -4.24 -5.87 1.01
N ILE A 64 -3.21 -5.04 1.21
CA ILE A 64 -2.03 -5.00 0.32
C ILE A 64 -1.28 -6.33 0.38
N ILE A 65 -1.09 -6.92 1.57
CA ILE A 65 -0.41 -8.21 1.73
C ILE A 65 -1.18 -9.31 0.99
N ARG A 66 -2.51 -9.36 1.13
CA ARG A 66 -3.35 -10.36 0.44
C ARG A 66 -3.26 -10.19 -1.08
N LYS A 67 -3.39 -8.95 -1.57
CA LYS A 67 -3.26 -8.65 -3.01
C LYS A 67 -1.89 -9.04 -3.56
N ARG A 68 -0.81 -8.78 -2.82
CA ARG A 68 0.54 -9.20 -3.23
C ARG A 68 0.65 -10.72 -3.36
N ARG A 69 0.08 -11.49 -2.44
CA ARG A 69 0.06 -12.96 -2.51
C ARG A 69 -0.76 -13.46 -3.71
N GLU A 70 -1.92 -12.87 -3.95
CA GLU A 70 -2.75 -13.19 -5.12
C GLU A 70 -2.02 -12.90 -6.43
N LEU A 71 -1.32 -11.76 -6.55
CA LEU A 71 -0.51 -11.42 -7.72
C LEU A 71 0.61 -12.44 -7.99
N THR A 72 1.30 -12.91 -6.95
CA THR A 72 2.32 -13.96 -7.10
C THR A 72 1.71 -15.28 -7.57
N LYS A 73 0.54 -15.67 -7.05
CA LYS A 73 -0.15 -16.89 -7.49
C LYS A 73 -0.58 -16.79 -8.96
N ARG A 74 -1.17 -15.66 -9.35
CA ARG A 74 -1.60 -15.40 -10.73
C ARG A 74 -0.43 -15.40 -11.72
N ARG A 75 0.74 -14.85 -11.35
CA ARG A 75 1.94 -14.92 -12.19
C ARG A 75 2.37 -16.36 -12.48
N LYS A 76 2.40 -17.23 -11.46
CA LYS A 76 2.75 -18.65 -11.65
C LYS A 76 1.74 -19.39 -12.54
N GLU A 77 0.46 -19.07 -12.40
CA GLU A 77 -0.60 -19.64 -13.24
C GLU A 77 -0.43 -19.22 -14.71
N LEU A 78 -0.09 -17.96 -14.96
CA LEU A 78 0.22 -17.46 -16.31
C LEU A 78 1.46 -18.12 -16.91
N GLU A 79 2.53 -18.30 -16.12
CA GLU A 79 3.75 -18.99 -16.55
C GLU A 79 3.45 -20.45 -16.95
N ALA A 80 2.69 -21.19 -16.12
CA ALA A 80 2.31 -22.57 -16.44
C ALA A 80 1.42 -22.68 -17.69
N LEU A 81 0.47 -21.76 -17.88
CA LEU A 81 -0.36 -21.69 -19.09
C LEU A 81 0.46 -21.38 -20.35
N GLN A 82 1.50 -20.55 -20.22
CA GLN A 82 2.42 -20.24 -21.32
C GLN A 82 3.25 -21.48 -21.70
N GLU A 83 3.80 -22.20 -20.72
CA GLU A 83 4.56 -23.44 -20.96
C GLU A 83 3.71 -24.51 -21.67
N ASP A 84 2.45 -24.71 -21.25
CA ASP A 84 1.55 -25.67 -21.88
C ASP A 84 1.18 -25.27 -23.32
N ARG A 85 0.97 -23.97 -23.56
CA ARG A 85 0.76 -23.42 -24.90
C ARG A 85 1.98 -23.66 -25.80
N ASP A 86 3.19 -23.39 -25.30
CA ASP A 86 4.43 -23.56 -26.06
C ASP A 86 4.68 -25.05 -26.38
N ALA A 87 4.39 -25.94 -25.43
CA ALA A 87 4.45 -27.39 -25.63
C ALA A 87 3.43 -27.87 -26.69
N LEU A 88 2.20 -27.35 -26.66
CA LEU A 88 1.19 -27.64 -27.68
C LEU A 88 1.62 -27.10 -29.05
N GLN A 89 2.18 -25.89 -29.09
CA GLN A 89 2.68 -25.28 -30.33
C GLN A 89 3.86 -26.09 -30.91
N ALA A 90 4.76 -26.61 -30.06
CA ALA A 90 5.82 -27.52 -30.48
C ALA A 90 5.26 -28.82 -31.08
N ARG A 91 4.20 -29.39 -30.50
CA ARG A 91 3.50 -30.59 -31.04
C ARG A 91 2.71 -30.33 -32.33
N LEU A 92 2.26 -29.10 -32.55
CA LEU A 92 1.58 -28.73 -33.80
C LEU A 92 2.58 -28.43 -34.93
N THR A 93 3.76 -27.90 -34.57
CA THR A 93 4.84 -27.59 -35.53
C THR A 93 5.71 -28.80 -35.86
N HIS A 94 5.98 -29.67 -34.88
CA HIS A 94 6.45 -31.03 -35.11
C HIS A 94 5.22 -31.93 -35.21
N GLY A 95 4.68 -32.11 -36.43
CA GLY A 95 3.54 -33.00 -36.67
C GLY A 95 3.74 -34.41 -36.07
N PRO A 96 2.66 -35.20 -35.91
CA PRO A 96 2.73 -36.50 -35.22
C PRO A 96 3.88 -37.31 -35.81
N GLN A 97 4.85 -37.68 -34.97
CA GLN A 97 5.88 -38.63 -35.40
C GLN A 97 5.11 -39.84 -35.92
N PRO A 98 5.25 -40.20 -37.21
CA PRO A 98 4.72 -41.48 -37.65
C PRO A 98 5.42 -42.48 -36.75
N ASP A 99 4.61 -43.26 -36.01
CA ASP A 99 5.06 -44.44 -35.33
C ASP A 99 6.08 -45.09 -36.25
N VAL A 100 7.31 -45.18 -35.77
CA VAL A 100 8.37 -45.86 -36.49
C VAL A 100 7.91 -47.32 -36.52
N VAL A 101 7.15 -47.66 -37.56
CA VAL A 101 6.86 -49.02 -37.99
C VAL A 101 8.22 -49.58 -38.38
N ILE A 102 9.00 -50.01 -37.39
CA ILE A 102 10.17 -50.84 -37.66
C ILE A 102 9.61 -52.21 -38.03
N GLY A 103 9.40 -52.36 -39.33
CA GLY A 103 9.57 -53.65 -39.97
C GLY A 103 11.03 -54.06 -39.84
N ASN A 104 11.27 -55.13 -39.09
CA ASN A 104 12.06 -56.31 -39.47
C ASN A 104 12.10 -57.31 -38.31
#